data_AF-A0A034WHJ9-F1
#
_entry.id   AF-A0A034WHJ9-F1
#
_cell.length_a   1.000
_cell.length_b   1.000
_cell.length_c   1.000
_cell.angle_alpha   90.00
_cell.angle_beta   90.00
_cell.angle_gamma   90.00
#
_symmetry.space_group_name_H-M   'P 1'
#
loop_
_entity.id
_entity.type
_entity.pdbx_description
1 polymer ?
#
loop_
_entity_poly.entity_id
_entity_poly.type
_entity_poly.pdbx_seq_one_letter_code
_entity_poly.pdbx_strand_id
1 'polypeptide(L)'
;LYRLAAAYERLVDADEPPVQEQRSLIVKSIPASKDTRFLEDLGVFLKEKMTYLDVLPRLQVLVPCPKFAATCYYATKSPINTLVFSDLKSDGFRVAPRQDQLDWAHCELVLQQTARLH
;
A
#
# COMPACT_ATOMS: atom_id res chain seq x y z
N LEU A 1 7.89 0.49 9.73
CA LEU A 1 7.50 -0.15 8.45
C LEU A 1 8.28 -1.45 8.35
N TYR A 2 7.60 -2.57 8.20
CA TYR A 2 8.20 -3.90 8.11
C TYR A 2 7.88 -4.51 6.75
N ARG A 3 8.78 -5.33 6.25
CA ARG A 3 8.53 -6.20 5.11
C ARG A 3 8.45 -7.63 5.63
N LEU A 4 7.39 -8.34 5.25
CA LEU A 4 7.14 -9.71 5.65
C LEU A 4 6.99 -10.58 4.41
N ALA A 5 7.50 -11.81 4.48
CA ALA A 5 7.16 -12.86 3.53
C ALA A 5 6.19 -13.82 4.22
N ALA A 6 5.00 -14.00 3.66
CA ALA A 6 4.00 -14.94 4.15
C ALA A 6 3.95 -16.13 3.18
N ALA A 7 4.24 -17.33 3.68
CA ALA A 7 3.99 -18.58 2.98
C ALA A 7 2.69 -19.19 3.51
N TYR A 8 1.83 -19.65 2.61
CA TYR A 8 0.53 -20.23 2.96
C TYR A 8 0.08 -21.22 1.90
N GLU A 9 -0.80 -22.14 2.31
CA GLU A 9 -1.50 -23.03 1.38
C GLU A 9 -2.81 -22.38 0.96
N ARG A 10 -2.99 -22.20 -0.35
CA ARG A 10 -4.28 -21.79 -0.89
C ARG A 10 -5.12 -23.03 -1.12
N LEU A 11 -6.25 -23.09 -0.43
CA LEU A 11 -7.30 -24.06 -0.72
C LEU A 11 -7.84 -23.78 -2.12
N VAL A 12 -7.83 -24.82 -2.94
CA VAL A 12 -8.45 -24.86 -4.28
C VAL A 12 -9.70 -25.73 -4.19
N ASP A 13 -10.48 -25.79 -5.27
CA ASP A 13 -11.69 -26.60 -5.33
C ASP A 13 -11.41 -28.05 -4.96
N ALA A 14 -12.44 -28.77 -4.49
CA ALA A 14 -12.31 -30.02 -3.72
C ALA A 14 -11.47 -31.14 -4.37
N ASP A 15 -11.24 -31.09 -5.69
CA ASP A 15 -10.48 -32.09 -6.44
C ASP A 15 -9.03 -31.67 -6.78
N GLU A 16 -8.59 -30.48 -6.38
CA GLU A 16 -7.23 -29.99 -6.62
C GLU A 16 -6.37 -30.03 -5.35
N PRO A 17 -5.10 -30.46 -5.44
CA PRO A 17 -4.19 -30.41 -4.30
C PRO A 17 -3.92 -28.96 -3.88
N PRO A 18 -3.77 -28.67 -2.57
CA PRO A 18 -3.49 -27.32 -2.10
C PRO A 18 -2.21 -26.77 -2.73
N VAL A 19 -2.28 -25.52 -3.16
CA VAL A 19 -1.16 -24.84 -3.82
C VAL A 19 -0.36 -24.07 -2.77
N GLN A 20 0.93 -24.38 -2.67
CA GLN A 20 1.86 -23.58 -1.86
C GLN A 20 2.08 -22.23 -2.54
N GLU A 21 1.78 -21.16 -1.82
CA GLU A 21 1.99 -19.79 -2.28
C GLU A 21 2.86 -19.00 -1.29
N GLN A 22 3.58 -18.03 -1.83
CA GLN A 22 4.31 -17.06 -1.04
C GLN A 22 3.98 -15.64 -1.51
N ARG A 23 3.78 -14.72 -0.56
CA ARG A 23 3.57 -13.29 -0.85
C ARG A 23 4.47 -12.41 0.00
N SER A 24 5.03 -11.37 -0.63
CA SER A 24 5.70 -10.28 0.08
C SER A 24 4.70 -9.18 0.42
N LEU A 25 4.73 -8.72 1.67
CA LEU A 25 3.82 -7.74 2.24
C LEU A 25 4.59 -6.62 2.93
N ILE A 26 4.02 -5.42 2.92
CA ILE A 26 4.51 -4.27 3.68
C ILE A 26 3.54 -3.98 4.83
N VAL A 27 4.03 -4.05 6.07
CA VAL A 27 3.26 -3.75 7.28
C VAL A 27 3.70 -2.39 7.83
N LYS A 28 2.81 -1.42 7.75
CA LYS A 28 2.99 -0.08 8.30
C LYS A 28 2.26 0.01 9.64
N SER A 29 3.00 -0.20 10.73
CA SER A 29 2.50 0.00 12.08
C SER A 29 3.11 1.25 12.70
N ILE A 30 2.27 2.08 13.33
CA ILE A 30 2.68 3.28 14.06
C ILE A 30 2.25 3.10 15.53
N PRO A 31 3.18 2.76 16.44
CA PRO A 31 2.89 2.69 17.86
C PRO A 31 2.44 4.05 18.39
N ALA A 32 1.47 4.04 19.31
CA ALA A 32 1.09 5.22 20.06
C ALA A 32 2.21 5.56 21.06
N SER A 33 2.79 6.75 20.93
CA SER A 33 3.80 7.30 21.83
C SER A 33 3.57 8.80 21.98
N LYS A 34 4.27 9.45 22.91
CA LYS A 34 4.21 10.91 23.06
C LYS A 34 4.59 11.63 21.76
N ASP A 35 5.56 11.10 21.03
CA ASP A 35 6.06 11.68 19.78
C ASP A 35 5.10 11.46 18.60
N THR A 36 4.22 10.45 18.65
CA THR A 36 3.26 10.15 17.57
C THR A 36 1.84 10.63 17.86
N ARG A 37 1.57 11.18 19.05
CA ARG A 37 0.24 11.65 19.46
C ARG A 37 -0.39 12.65 18.48
N PHE A 38 0.43 13.55 17.91
CA PHE A 38 -0.06 14.52 16.92
C PHE A 38 -0.65 13.84 15.68
N LEU A 39 -0.22 12.62 15.32
CA LEU A 39 -0.78 11.87 14.20
C LEU A 39 -2.21 11.41 14.49
N GLU A 40 -2.54 11.14 15.76
CA GLU A 40 -3.89 10.81 16.19
C GLU A 40 -4.79 12.04 16.12
N ASP A 41 -4.31 13.18 16.61
CA ASP A 41 -5.03 14.47 16.57
C ASP A 41 -5.33 14.88 15.11
N LEU A 42 -4.40 14.62 14.19
CA LEU A 42 -4.57 14.85 12.75
C LEU A 42 -5.42 13.78 12.05
N GLY A 43 -5.83 12.71 12.75
CA GLY A 43 -6.62 11.61 12.19
C GLY A 43 -5.90 10.86 11.06
N VAL A 44 -4.57 10.80 11.09
CA VAL A 44 -3.74 10.27 9.98
C VAL A 44 -4.13 8.85 9.62
N PHE A 45 -4.29 7.96 10.60
CA PHE A 45 -4.69 6.57 10.34
C PHE A 45 -6.05 6.48 9.63
N LEU A 46 -7.04 7.27 10.06
CA LEU A 46 -8.36 7.25 9.45
C LEU A 46 -8.29 7.73 7.99
N LYS A 47 -7.54 8.81 7.74
CA LYS A 47 -7.31 9.33 6.39
C LYS A 47 -6.63 8.28 5.51
N GLU A 48 -5.54 7.66 5.96
CA GLU A 48 -4.87 6.60 5.19
C GLU A 48 -5.79 5.41 4.90
N LYS A 49 -6.51 4.92 5.92
CA LYS A 49 -7.48 3.83 5.76
C LYS A 49 -8.52 4.17 4.69
N MET A 50 -9.14 5.35 4.77
CA MET A 50 -10.15 5.80 3.81
C MET A 50 -9.55 5.97 2.42
N THR A 51 -8.37 6.57 2.30
CA THR A 51 -7.69 6.76 1.01
C THR A 51 -7.49 5.43 0.29
N TYR A 52 -6.91 4.43 0.97
CA TYR A 52 -6.53 3.18 0.32
C TYR A 52 -7.67 2.18 0.14
N LEU A 53 -8.66 2.15 1.04
CA LEU A 53 -9.74 1.17 0.99
C LEU A 53 -11.03 1.68 0.33
N ASP A 54 -11.21 3.00 0.20
CA ASP A 54 -12.43 3.59 -0.37
C ASP A 54 -12.11 4.54 -1.54
N VAL A 55 -11.33 5.59 -1.30
CA VAL A 55 -11.13 6.67 -2.30
C VAL A 55 -10.40 6.19 -3.55
N LEU A 56 -9.21 5.59 -3.41
CA LEU A 56 -8.40 5.17 -4.57
C LEU A 56 -9.08 4.07 -5.41
N PRO A 57 -9.69 3.02 -4.82
CA PRO A 57 -10.43 2.03 -5.59
C PRO A 57 -11.56 2.65 -6.42
N ARG A 58 -12.33 3.59 -5.83
CA ARG A 58 -13.43 4.25 -6.54
C ARG A 58 -12.93 5.19 -7.63
N LEU A 59 -11.86 5.94 -7.35
CA LEU A 59 -11.24 6.80 -8.35
C LEU A 59 -10.74 5.99 -9.56
N GLN A 60 -10.15 4.82 -9.34
CA GLN A 60 -9.66 3.97 -10.41
C GLN A 60 -10.79 3.39 -11.29
N VAL A 61 -12.01 3.26 -10.77
CA VAL A 61 -13.18 2.91 -11.58
C VAL A 61 -13.59 4.08 -12.48
N LEU A 62 -13.45 5.31 -12.01
CA LEU A 62 -13.89 6.53 -12.71
C LEU A 62 -12.87 7.05 -13.71
N VAL A 63 -11.58 6.90 -13.41
CA VAL A 63 -10.48 7.41 -14.21
C VAL A 63 -9.74 6.21 -14.83
N PRO A 64 -9.74 6.04 -16.16
CA PRO A 64 -8.99 4.97 -16.81
C PRO A 64 -7.48 5.20 -16.62
N CYS A 65 -6.90 4.54 -15.62
CA CYS A 65 -5.50 4.69 -15.31
C CYS A 65 -4.87 3.40 -14.79
N PRO A 66 -3.53 3.28 -14.91
CA PRO A 66 -2.77 2.33 -14.11
C PRO A 66 -3.05 2.55 -12.62
N LYS A 67 -2.82 1.51 -11.82
CA LYS A 67 -3.07 1.53 -10.38
C LYS A 67 -2.36 2.71 -9.70
N PHE A 68 -3.12 3.48 -8.93
CA PHE A 68 -2.59 4.64 -8.21
C PHE A 68 -1.59 4.27 -7.11
N ALA A 69 -1.79 3.12 -6.47
CA ALA A 69 -0.96 2.72 -5.33
C ALA A 69 -0.96 1.21 -5.09
N ALA A 70 -0.15 0.77 -4.11
CA ALA A 70 -0.17 -0.58 -3.58
C ALA A 70 -1.58 -0.99 -3.12
N THR A 71 -1.92 -2.28 -3.25
CA THR A 71 -3.16 -2.81 -2.67
C THR A 71 -3.05 -2.74 -1.16
N CYS A 72 -4.02 -2.12 -0.48
CA CYS A 72 -4.16 -2.28 0.96
C CYS A 72 -5.06 -3.49 1.24
N TYR A 73 -4.49 -4.52 1.88
CA TYR A 73 -5.21 -5.75 2.22
C TYR A 73 -5.92 -5.66 3.56
N TYR A 74 -5.34 -4.93 4.51
CA TYR A 74 -5.86 -4.90 5.88
C TYR A 74 -5.55 -3.58 6.58
N ALA A 75 -6.45 -3.14 7.44
CA ALA A 75 -6.32 -1.94 8.25
C ALA A 75 -6.92 -2.16 9.64
N THR A 76 -6.14 -2.00 10.71
CA THR A 76 -6.64 -2.04 12.09
C THR A 76 -6.11 -0.87 12.92
N LYS A 77 -6.95 -0.36 13.83
CA LYS A 77 -6.57 0.66 14.81
C LYS A 77 -6.02 0.05 16.10
N SER A 78 -6.44 -1.18 16.43
CA SER A 78 -6.15 -1.85 17.70
C SER A 78 -5.50 -3.22 17.45
N PRO A 79 -4.47 -3.61 18.23
CA PRO A 79 -3.87 -2.88 19.36
C PRO A 79 -2.96 -1.71 18.94
N ILE A 80 -2.57 -1.66 17.66
CA ILE A 80 -1.69 -0.62 17.10
C ILE A 80 -2.20 -0.25 15.71
N ASN A 81 -2.22 1.05 15.39
CA ASN A 81 -2.53 1.57 14.05
C ASN A 81 -1.65 0.88 13.01
N THR A 82 -2.25 0.00 12.21
CA THR A 82 -1.56 -0.89 11.28
C THR A 82 -2.28 -0.96 9.94
N LEU A 83 -1.52 -0.79 8.87
CA LEU A 83 -1.93 -1.01 7.48
C LEU A 83 -1.04 -2.08 6.85
N VAL A 84 -1.64 -2.98 6.07
CA VAL A 84 -0.93 -4.06 5.36
C VAL A 84 -1.11 -3.88 3.86
N PHE A 85 -0.02 -3.81 3.13
CA PHE A 85 0.01 -3.55 1.70
C PHE A 85 0.70 -4.66 0.90
N SER A 86 0.42 -4.70 -0.41
CA SER A 86 1.27 -5.40 -1.38
C SER A 86 2.68 -4.81 -1.40
N ASP A 87 3.70 -5.64 -1.53
CA ASP A 87 5.08 -5.17 -1.68
C ASP A 87 5.39 -4.78 -3.13
N LEU A 88 5.41 -3.48 -3.41
CA LEU A 88 5.71 -2.96 -4.74
C LEU A 88 7.12 -3.31 -5.24
N LYS A 89 8.08 -3.69 -4.38
CA LYS A 89 9.36 -4.18 -4.90
C LYS A 89 9.21 -5.49 -5.67
N SER A 90 8.23 -6.33 -5.31
CA SER A 90 7.93 -7.55 -6.07
C SER A 90 7.38 -7.22 -7.47
N ASP A 91 6.79 -6.03 -7.63
CA ASP A 91 6.28 -5.52 -8.91
C ASP A 91 7.34 -4.68 -9.67
N GLY A 92 8.62 -4.70 -9.23
CA GLY A 92 9.72 -3.99 -9.90
C GLY A 92 9.88 -2.52 -9.52
N PHE A 93 9.08 -1.98 -8.59
CA PHE A 93 9.24 -0.60 -8.13
C PHE A 93 10.46 -0.44 -7.24
N ARG A 94 11.09 0.74 -7.31
CA ARG A 94 12.22 1.14 -6.46
C ARG A 94 11.99 2.53 -5.89
N VAL A 95 12.57 2.77 -4.71
CA VAL A 95 12.63 4.12 -4.14
C VAL A 95 13.82 4.83 -4.78
N ALA A 96 13.56 5.94 -5.47
CA ALA A 96 14.62 6.79 -6.01
C ALA A 96 15.39 7.47 -4.86
N PRO A 97 16.73 7.47 -4.87
CA PRO A 97 17.51 8.25 -3.91
C PRO A 97 17.21 9.74 -4.08
N ARG A 98 16.96 10.43 -2.97
CA ARG A 98 16.62 11.87 -3.02
C ARG A 98 17.73 12.72 -3.65
N GLN A 99 18.98 12.28 -3.55
CA GLN A 99 20.13 13.00 -4.10
C GLN A 99 20.26 12.84 -5.62
N ASP A 100 19.74 11.74 -6.18
CA ASP A 100 19.89 11.39 -7.59
C ASP A 100 18.79 12.00 -8.48
N GLN A 101 17.80 12.65 -7.86
CA GLN A 101 16.62 13.22 -8.51
C GLN A 101 15.83 12.16 -9.31
N LEU A 102 14.77 12.59 -10.00
CA LEU A 102 14.06 11.75 -10.95
C LEU A 102 14.50 12.12 -12.36
N ASP A 103 14.69 11.12 -13.22
CA ASP A 103 14.84 11.38 -14.65
C ASP A 103 13.52 11.91 -15.25
N TRP A 104 13.61 12.42 -16.47
CA TRP A 104 12.47 13.03 -17.16
C TRP A 104 11.26 12.08 -17.26
N ALA A 105 11.49 10.81 -17.57
CA ALA A 105 10.41 9.83 -17.74
C ALA A 105 9.67 9.59 -16.42
N HIS A 106 10.39 9.49 -15.30
CA HIS A 106 9.76 9.36 -13.99
C HIS A 106 9.04 10.65 -13.55
N CYS A 107 9.60 11.83 -13.85
CA CYS A 107 8.92 13.11 -13.60
C CYS A 107 7.59 13.21 -14.35
N GLU A 108 7.59 12.89 -15.66
CA GLU A 108 6.37 12.88 -16.47
C GLU A 108 5.33 11.92 -15.91
N LEU A 109 5.73 10.70 -15.54
CA LEU A 109 4.83 9.73 -14.91
C LEU A 109 4.23 10.25 -13.61
N VAL A 110 5.03 10.86 -12.73
CA VAL A 110 4.54 11.45 -11.48
C VAL A 110 3.52 12.54 -11.77
N LEU A 111 3.81 13.47 -12.68
CA LEU A 111 2.89 14.56 -13.05
C LEU A 111 1.57 14.03 -13.63
N GLN A 112 1.62 13.04 -14.53
CA GLN A 112 0.42 12.42 -15.09
C GLN A 112 -0.42 11.72 -14.01
N GLN A 113 0.22 11.00 -13.08
CA GLN A 113 -0.51 10.34 -11.98
C GLN A 113 -1.09 11.34 -10.98
N THR A 114 -0.36 12.43 -10.67
CA THR A 114 -0.89 13.51 -9.83
C THR A 114 -2.08 14.21 -10.50
N ALA A 115 -2.02 14.46 -11.81
CA ALA A 115 -3.13 15.06 -12.55
C ALA A 115 -4.38 14.16 -12.59
N ARG A 116 -4.21 12.83 -12.61
CA ARG A 116 -5.33 11.87 -12.51
C ARG A 116 -5.90 11.76 -11.11
N LEU A 117 -5.07 12.00 -10.09
CA LEU A 117 -5.46 11.97 -8.69
C LEU A 117 -6.21 13.25 -8.27
N HIS A 118 -5.85 14.39 -8.86
CA HIS A 118 -6.42 15.72 -8.58
C HIS A 118 -7.80 15.89 -9.22
#